data_AF-A0A069D7A2-F1
#
_entry.id   AF-A0A069D7A2-F1
#
_cell.length_a   1.000
_cell.length_b   1.000
_cell.length_c   1.000
_cell.angle_alpha   90.00
_cell.angle_beta   90.00
_cell.angle_gamma   90.00
#
_symmetry.space_group_name_H-M   'P 1'
#
loop_
_entity.id
_entity.type
_entity.pdbx_description
1 polymer ?
#
loop_
_entity_poly.entity_id
_entity_poly.type
_entity_poly.pdbx_seq_one_letter_code
_entity_poly.pdbx_strand_id
1 'polypeptide(L)' 'MFILHEGRKVFIKDDSMKDWKEIQLEDGNVGWVKKNDLEVI' A
#
# COMPACT_ATOMS: atom_id res chain seq x y z
N MET A 1 -11.77 6.64 7.22
CA MET A 1 -11.76 5.51 6.26
C MET A 1 -11.45 6.08 4.89
N PHE A 2 -10.46 5.55 4.19
CA PHE A 2 -10.10 6.01 2.84
C PHE A 2 -10.33 4.89 1.83
N ILE A 3 -10.47 5.26 0.56
CA ILE A 3 -10.52 4.32 -0.57
C ILE A 3 -9.29 4.60 -1.43
N LEU A 4 -8.52 3.56 -1.71
CA LEU A 4 -7.39 3.64 -2.63
C LEU A 4 -7.89 3.29 -4.03
N HIS A 5 -7.83 4.25 -4.95
CA HIS A 5 -8.09 4.01 -6.36
C HIS A 5 -6.82 3.49 -7.05
N GLU A 6 -7.01 2.65 -8.06
CA GLU A 6 -5.93 2.14 -8.91
C GLU A 6 -5.11 3.28 -9.55
N GLY A 7 -3.84 3.01 -9.85
CA GLY A 7 -2.92 3.99 -10.44
C GLY A 7 -2.33 5.03 -9.48
N ARG A 8 -2.71 5.01 -8.19
CA ARG A 8 -2.10 5.88 -7.18
C ARG A 8 -0.78 5.32 -6.66
N LYS A 9 0.28 6.14 -6.67
CA LYS A 9 1.57 5.80 -6.05
C LYS A 9 1.48 5.84 -4.52
N VAL A 10 2.14 4.89 -3.88
CA VAL A 10 2.20 4.75 -2.42
C VAL A 10 3.59 4.32 -1.99
N PHE A 11 3.97 4.57 -0.75
CA PHE A 11 5.24 4.11 -0.19
C PHE A 11 5.04 2.81 0.57
N ILE A 12 5.84 1.79 0.30
CA ILE A 12 5.84 0.55 1.10
C ILE A 12 6.65 0.80 2.38
N LYS A 13 6.02 0.58 3.53
CA LYS A 13 6.63 0.67 4.87
C LYS A 13 7.07 -0.69 5.39
N ASP A 14 6.26 -1.72 5.15
CA ASP A 14 6.52 -3.09 5.59
C ASP A 14 6.11 -4.09 4.49
N ASP A 15 6.95 -5.10 4.28
CA ASP A 15 6.77 -6.23 3.34
C ASP A 15 7.17 -7.56 4.01
N SER A 16 7.12 -7.62 5.35
CA SER A 16 7.45 -8.80 6.13
C SER A 16 6.32 -9.84 6.15
N MET A 17 5.07 -9.40 5.95
CA MET A 17 3.93 -10.30 5.85
C MET A 17 3.85 -10.94 4.45
N LYS A 18 3.44 -12.21 4.41
CA LYS A 18 3.42 -12.99 3.16
C LYS A 18 2.55 -12.37 2.06
N ASP A 19 1.33 -12.00 2.41
CA ASP A 19 0.29 -11.62 1.44
C ASP A 19 -0.10 -10.13 1.51
N TRP A 20 0.47 -9.39 2.46
CA TRP A 20 0.09 -8.01 2.76
C TRP A 20 1.32 -7.11 2.85
N LYS A 21 1.18 -5.88 2.39
CA LYS A 21 2.17 -4.83 2.57
C LYS A 21 1.55 -3.65 3.30
N GLU A 22 2.28 -3.09 4.24
CA GLU A 22 1.91 -1.82 4.85
C GLU A 22 2.34 -0.70 3.91
N ILE A 23 1.40 0.18 3.58
CA ILE A 23 1.61 1.32 2.68
C ILE A 23 1.30 2.64 3.38
N GLN A 24 2.03 3.68 3.00
CA GLN A 24 1.77 5.05 3.37
C GLN A 24 1.40 5.87 2.13
N LEU A 25 0.29 6.60 2.23
CA LEU A 25 -0.16 7.59 1.25
C LEU A 25 0.59 8.91 1.45
N GLU A 26 0.62 9.78 0.44
CA GLU A 26 1.31 11.07 0.49
C GLU A 26 0.80 12.03 1.59
N ASP A 27 -0.45 11.87 2.02
CA ASP A 27 -1.07 12.64 3.11
C ASP A 27 -0.71 12.10 4.50
N GLY A 28 0.11 11.04 4.57
CA GLY A 28 0.55 10.40 5.80
C GLY A 28 -0.34 9.24 6.26
N ASN A 29 -1.50 9.01 5.64
CA ASN A 29 -2.38 7.89 5.99
C ASN A 29 -1.70 6.55 5.75
N VAL A 30 -1.86 5.61 6.69
CA VAL A 30 -1.26 4.27 6.64
C VAL A 30 -2.36 3.22 6.53
N GLY A 31 -2.09 2.15 5.78
CA GLY A 31 -2.98 1.00 5.69
C GLY A 31 -2.30 -0.22 5.09
N TRP A 32 -3.07 -1.31 4.99
CA TRP A 32 -2.59 -2.58 4.46
C TRP A 32 -3.27 -2.88 3.13
N VAL A 33 -2.50 -3.32 2.15
CA VAL A 33 -2.97 -3.74 0.83
C VAL A 33 -2.40 -5.11 0.49
N LYS A 34 -3.14 -5.91 -0.29
CA LYS A 34 -2.63 -7.22 -0.70
C LYS A 34 -1.46 -7.04 -1.64
N LYS A 35 -0.47 -7.92 -1.51
CA LYS A 35 0.72 -7.94 -2.36
C LYS A 35 0.38 -8.02 -3.85
N ASN A 36 -0.69 -8.74 -4.20
CA ASN A 36 -1.12 -8.93 -5.60
C ASN A 36 -1.81 -7.70 -6.21
N ASP A 37 -2.19 -6.72 -5.40
CA ASP A 37 -2.83 -5.48 -5.87
C ASP A 37 -1.79 -4.33 -6.05
N LEU A 38 -0.51 -4.62 -5.83
CA LEU A 38 0.60 -3.67 -5.95
C LEU A 38 1.55 -4.04 -7.08
N GLU A 39 1.94 -3.03 -7.85
CA GLU A 39 3.08 -3.09 -8.76
C GLU A 39 4.26 -2.32 -8.14
N VAL A 40 5.40 -3.00 -7.95
CA VAL A 40 6.62 -2.37 -7.41
C VAL A 40 7.47 -1.90 -8.59
N ILE A 41 7.76 -0.60 -8.62
CA ILE A 41 8.52 0.10 -9.68
C ILE A 41 9.85 0.64 -9.18
#